data_AF-A0A1Y2CS54-F1
#
_entry.id   AF-A0A1Y2CS54-F1
#
_cell.length_a   1.000
_cell.length_b   1.000
_cell.length_c   1.000
_cell.angle_alpha   90.00
_cell.angle_beta   90.00
_cell.angle_gamma   90.00
#
_symmetry.space_group_name_H-M   'P 1'
#
loop_
_entity.id
_entity.type
_entity.pdbx_description
1 polymer ?
#
loop_
_entity_poly.entity_id
_entity_poly.type
_entity_poly.pdbx_seq_one_letter_code
_entity_poly.pdbx_strand_id
1 'polypeptide(L)'
;MGRRVKTLVQLLGLLVLICLFALQAGWFEEKRDQVQTSKVLKPIPQSSLNKPDQPINTESVVHPSTVPVSISSNEEAPKPRKKANSKPVLIDYDKSSSDFYDLLPDLKRPVVPLNKLSYSEDDTISTDKPICPTWTAYDVNTQAAKDFSDNCRDVPVAPSYESMFSVNLCESKTHCGQGYFLIERKDLYECYEEFNQLLSHNEQLDAYLKKNIGPDAFHMIFSGPERAAPTMWHQLSPCIYKLPYRLTNSGTYTLNLIHSHTNFSAINEVANKYPSPLVTPILPTNFTLSICPTCPVFTPKSVTSLDLPLCPATSQPKAST
;
A
#
# COMPACT_ATOMS: atom_id res chain seq x y z
N MET A 1 62.24 8.35 -6.78
CA MET A 1 61.62 8.60 -5.46
C MET A 1 60.18 9.12 -5.50
N GLY A 2 59.70 9.78 -6.57
CA GLY A 2 58.37 10.44 -6.57
C GLY A 2 57.10 9.56 -6.61
N ARG A 3 57.16 8.29 -7.02
CA ARG A 3 55.95 7.43 -7.09
C ARG A 3 55.51 6.89 -5.74
N ARG A 4 56.42 6.63 -4.80
CA ARG A 4 56.08 6.07 -3.47
C ARG A 4 55.43 7.11 -2.54
N VAL A 5 55.73 8.39 -2.74
CA VAL A 5 55.15 9.48 -1.94
C VAL A 5 53.69 9.71 -2.31
N LYS A 6 53.32 9.60 -3.59
CA LYS A 6 51.93 9.77 -4.04
C LYS A 6 50.99 8.71 -3.48
N THR A 7 51.42 7.45 -3.41
CA THR A 7 50.61 6.36 -2.86
C THR A 7 50.38 6.51 -1.36
N LEU A 8 51.38 6.99 -0.62
CA LEU A 8 51.28 7.20 0.82
C LEU A 8 50.28 8.33 1.15
N VAL A 9 50.29 9.42 0.37
CA VAL A 9 49.37 10.56 0.56
C VAL A 9 47.92 10.15 0.25
N GLN A 10 47.69 9.33 -0.77
CA GLN A 10 46.34 8.82 -1.08
C GLN A 10 45.81 7.87 0.01
N LEU A 11 46.67 7.01 0.58
CA LEU A 11 46.27 6.10 1.67
C LEU A 11 45.94 6.85 2.96
N LEU A 12 46.72 7.88 3.31
CA LEU A 12 46.43 8.75 4.46
C LEU A 12 45.11 9.52 4.27
N GLY A 13 44.84 10.01 3.05
CA GLY A 13 43.57 10.67 2.75
C GLY A 13 42.36 9.74 2.93
N LEU A 14 42.48 8.49 2.49
CA LEU A 14 41.40 7.49 2.64
C LEU A 14 41.14 7.14 4.12
N LEU A 15 42.20 7.01 4.91
CA LEU A 15 42.11 6.72 6.35
C LEU A 15 41.42 7.84 7.14
N VAL A 16 41.75 9.11 6.83
CA VAL A 16 41.09 10.27 7.46
C VAL A 16 39.61 10.31 7.12
N LEU A 17 39.25 9.99 5.87
CA LEU A 17 37.84 9.94 5.43
C LEU A 17 37.07 8.86 6.19
N ILE A 18 37.64 7.66 6.34
CA ILE A 18 37.02 6.54 7.08
C ILE A 18 36.82 6.90 8.56
N CYS A 19 37.80 7.56 9.20
CA CYS A 19 37.66 8.02 10.58
C CYS A 19 36.56 9.07 10.76
N LEU A 20 36.40 10.00 9.80
CA LEU A 20 35.33 10.99 9.81
C LEU A 20 33.94 10.35 9.72
N PHE A 21 33.77 9.34 8.86
CA PHE A 21 32.51 8.60 8.76
C PHE A 21 32.21 7.77 10.03
N ALA A 22 33.22 7.15 10.64
CA ALA A 22 33.04 6.40 11.89
C ALA A 22 32.63 7.31 13.07
N LEU A 23 33.17 8.53 13.13
CA LEU A 23 32.80 9.53 14.15
C LEU A 23 31.36 10.05 13.98
N GLN A 24 30.88 10.19 12.75
CA GLN A 24 29.48 10.58 12.51
C GLN A 24 28.49 9.45 12.85
N ALA A 25 28.86 8.20 12.59
CA ALA A 25 28.01 7.04 12.92
C ALA A 25 27.88 6.82 14.43
N GLY A 26 28.95 7.02 15.20
CA GLY A 26 28.94 6.82 16.66
C GLY A 26 28.14 7.87 17.44
N TRP A 27 27.77 9.00 16.82
CA TRP A 27 27.02 10.07 17.50
C TRP A 27 25.50 9.85 17.52
N PHE A 28 24.99 8.83 16.80
CA PHE A 28 23.55 8.61 16.65
C PHE A 28 22.95 7.57 17.61
N GLU A 29 23.77 6.83 18.37
CA GLU A 29 23.29 5.76 19.26
C GLU A 29 22.98 6.21 20.70
N GLU A 30 23.36 7.42 21.12
CA GLU A 30 23.28 7.85 22.54
C GLU A 30 22.00 8.62 22.92
N LYS A 31 20.87 8.43 22.23
CA LYS A 31 19.60 9.11 22.59
C LYS A 31 18.36 8.22 22.76
N ARG A 32 18.50 6.90 22.89
CA ARG A 32 17.33 6.00 22.94
C ARG A 32 16.86 5.52 24.30
N ASP A 33 17.54 5.86 25.40
CA ASP A 33 17.12 5.39 26.73
C ASP A 33 16.76 6.57 27.64
N GLN A 34 15.49 6.94 27.67
CA GLN A 34 14.81 7.60 28.80
C GLN A 34 13.28 7.63 28.55
N VAL A 35 12.59 6.53 28.83
CA VAL A 35 11.18 6.57 29.26
C VAL A 35 10.97 5.51 30.34
N GLN A 36 11.01 5.97 31.60
CA GLN A 36 10.75 5.16 32.78
C GLN A 36 9.28 5.28 33.20
N THR A 37 8.57 4.16 33.06
CA THR A 37 7.51 3.57 33.90
C THR A 37 6.74 4.39 34.97
N SER A 38 5.41 4.16 34.93
CA SER A 38 4.47 3.86 36.04
C SER A 38 3.70 4.98 36.74
N LYS A 39 2.36 4.89 36.68
CA LYS A 39 1.47 4.96 37.86
C LYS A 39 0.03 4.44 37.62
N VAL A 40 -0.24 3.27 38.20
CA VAL A 40 -1.36 2.89 39.10
C VAL A 40 -2.80 3.23 38.69
N LEU A 41 -3.55 2.17 38.33
CA LEU A 41 -5.02 2.10 38.28
C LEU A 41 -5.65 2.19 39.70
N LYS A 42 -6.76 2.92 39.82
CA LYS A 42 -7.77 2.74 40.88
C LYS A 42 -9.03 2.08 40.30
N PRO A 43 -9.72 1.19 41.03
CA PRO A 43 -10.98 0.61 40.58
C PRO A 43 -12.18 1.54 40.89
N ILE A 44 -13.15 1.58 39.98
CA ILE A 44 -14.46 2.24 40.15
C ILE A 44 -15.52 1.13 40.34
N PRO A 45 -16.51 1.30 41.24
CA PRO A 45 -17.47 0.26 41.58
C PRO A 45 -18.57 0.10 40.52
N GLN A 46 -19.02 -1.14 40.33
CA GLN A 46 -20.19 -1.49 39.54
C GLN A 46 -21.46 -1.18 40.33
N SER A 47 -22.32 -0.32 39.78
CA SER A 47 -23.71 -0.16 40.20
C SER A 47 -24.64 -0.70 39.13
N SER A 48 -25.35 -1.75 39.51
CA SER A 48 -26.65 -2.24 39.04
C SER A 48 -27.42 -1.38 38.02
N LEU A 49 -27.80 -1.98 36.88
CA LEU A 49 -28.99 -1.54 36.15
C LEU A 49 -29.81 -2.75 35.68
N ASN A 50 -31.11 -2.64 35.92
CA ASN A 50 -32.16 -3.63 35.81
C ASN A 50 -32.36 -4.18 34.39
N LYS A 51 -32.69 -5.48 34.31
CA LYS A 51 -33.17 -6.16 33.11
C LYS A 51 -34.64 -6.56 33.35
N PRO A 52 -35.58 -6.20 32.47
CA PRO A 52 -36.95 -6.68 32.56
C PRO A 52 -37.11 -8.07 31.91
N ASP A 53 -37.93 -8.88 32.56
CA ASP A 53 -38.31 -10.23 32.19
C ASP A 53 -38.98 -10.31 30.80
N GLN A 54 -38.58 -11.31 30.02
CA GLN A 54 -39.41 -11.87 28.95
C GLN A 54 -39.39 -13.40 29.02
N PRO A 55 -40.56 -14.07 28.84
CA PRO A 55 -40.68 -15.51 28.95
C PRO A 55 -40.11 -16.24 27.73
N ILE A 56 -39.32 -17.27 28.00
CA ILE A 56 -38.73 -18.19 27.04
C ILE A 56 -39.73 -19.33 26.79
N ASN A 57 -40.09 -19.55 25.53
CA ASN A 57 -40.74 -20.78 25.06
C ASN A 57 -39.69 -21.89 24.95
N THR A 58 -39.96 -23.01 25.62
CA THR A 58 -39.12 -24.21 25.64
C THR A 58 -39.51 -25.10 24.46
N GLU A 59 -38.67 -25.17 23.42
CA GLU A 59 -38.69 -26.26 22.44
C GLU A 59 -37.46 -27.15 22.63
N SER A 60 -37.75 -28.42 22.86
CA SER A 60 -36.84 -29.51 23.15
C SER A 60 -36.07 -29.92 21.89
N VAL A 61 -34.76 -29.69 21.85
CA VAL A 61 -33.89 -30.24 20.80
C VAL A 61 -32.91 -31.24 21.42
N VAL A 62 -32.95 -32.44 20.83
CA VAL A 62 -32.24 -33.66 21.15
C VAL A 62 -30.72 -33.49 21.05
N HIS A 63 -30.00 -33.86 22.10
CA HIS A 63 -28.54 -34.03 22.10
C HIS A 63 -28.11 -35.28 21.32
N PRO A 64 -27.06 -35.20 20.48
CA PRO A 64 -26.23 -36.33 20.15
C PRO A 64 -24.92 -36.31 20.95
N SER A 65 -24.56 -37.50 21.44
CA SER A 65 -23.37 -37.84 22.24
C SER A 65 -22.05 -37.41 21.62
N THR A 66 -21.21 -36.80 22.46
CA THR A 66 -19.79 -36.50 22.21
C THR A 66 -18.94 -37.74 22.49
N VAL A 67 -18.21 -38.24 21.50
CA VAL A 67 -17.13 -39.23 21.67
C VAL A 67 -15.80 -38.49 21.76
N PRO A 68 -14.97 -38.69 22.81
CA PRO A 68 -13.64 -38.11 22.86
C PRO A 68 -12.67 -38.95 22.02
N VAL A 69 -12.09 -38.34 20.99
CA VAL A 69 -10.93 -38.87 20.24
C VAL A 69 -9.68 -38.20 20.79
N SER A 70 -8.87 -38.96 21.52
CA SER A 70 -7.55 -38.56 21.99
C SER A 70 -6.51 -38.80 20.89
N ILE A 71 -6.08 -37.72 20.23
CA ILE A 71 -4.95 -37.72 19.29
C ILE A 71 -3.69 -37.39 20.10
N SER A 72 -2.79 -38.37 20.18
CA SER A 72 -1.43 -38.22 20.70
C SER A 72 -0.53 -37.70 19.58
N SER A 73 -0.05 -36.46 19.70
CA SER A 73 0.94 -35.86 18.81
C SER A 73 2.29 -35.80 19.53
N ASN A 74 3.20 -36.71 19.17
CA ASN A 74 4.62 -36.59 19.46
C ASN A 74 5.23 -35.61 18.45
N GLU A 75 5.49 -34.38 18.88
CA GLU A 75 6.16 -33.37 18.08
C GLU A 75 7.66 -33.38 18.42
N GLU A 76 8.47 -33.91 17.50
CA GLU A 76 9.93 -33.96 17.62
C GLU A 76 10.52 -32.62 17.16
N ALA A 77 11.25 -31.96 18.07
CA ALA A 77 11.78 -30.61 17.85
C ALA A 77 12.81 -30.57 16.69
N PRO A 78 12.68 -29.62 15.73
CA PRO A 78 13.61 -29.52 14.62
C PRO A 78 14.97 -28.93 15.05
N LYS A 79 16.05 -29.59 14.65
CA LYS A 79 17.43 -29.17 14.90
C LYS A 79 17.76 -27.84 14.18
N PRO A 80 18.57 -26.96 14.79
CA PRO A 80 18.96 -25.68 14.22
C PRO A 80 19.88 -25.84 13.00
N ARG A 81 19.47 -25.32 11.85
CA ARG A 81 20.31 -25.18 10.64
C ARG A 81 21.31 -24.03 10.82
N LYS A 82 22.58 -24.31 10.53
CA LYS A 82 23.69 -23.35 10.52
C LYS A 82 23.43 -22.27 9.45
N LYS A 83 23.40 -20.99 9.85
CA LYS A 83 23.31 -19.83 8.96
C LYS A 83 24.58 -19.76 8.09
N ALA A 84 24.41 -19.80 6.78
CA ALA A 84 25.46 -19.51 5.83
C ALA A 84 25.59 -17.98 5.67
N ASN A 85 26.80 -17.46 5.86
CA ASN A 85 27.13 -16.06 5.60
C ASN A 85 27.18 -15.81 4.10
N SER A 86 26.08 -15.39 3.48
CA SER A 86 26.09 -14.77 2.15
C SER A 86 26.05 -13.26 2.31
N LYS A 87 27.07 -12.57 1.78
CA LYS A 87 27.06 -11.11 1.64
C LYS A 87 25.96 -10.70 0.66
N PRO A 88 25.15 -9.67 0.96
CA PRO A 88 24.18 -9.15 0.00
C PRO A 88 24.93 -8.52 -1.18
N VAL A 89 24.60 -8.99 -2.39
CA VAL A 89 25.06 -8.39 -3.65
C VAL A 89 24.12 -7.24 -3.96
N LEU A 90 24.62 -6.00 -3.86
CA LEU A 90 23.90 -4.82 -4.32
C LEU A 90 23.84 -4.88 -5.85
N ILE A 91 22.67 -5.17 -6.41
CA ILE A 91 22.46 -5.10 -7.86
C ILE A 91 22.15 -3.64 -8.21
N ASP A 92 22.98 -3.05 -9.07
CA ASP A 92 22.85 -1.67 -9.54
C ASP A 92 21.74 -1.62 -10.60
N TYR A 93 20.51 -1.23 -10.20
CA TYR A 93 19.29 -1.34 -11.01
C TYR A 93 19.12 -0.27 -12.10
N ASP A 94 20.03 0.72 -12.18
CA ASP A 94 19.79 1.97 -12.93
C ASP A 94 20.18 1.95 -14.42
N LYS A 95 20.66 0.83 -15.00
CA LYS A 95 21.29 0.87 -16.33
C LYS A 95 20.80 -0.05 -17.45
N SER A 96 19.70 -0.79 -17.30
CA SER A 96 19.26 -1.70 -18.39
C SER A 96 17.75 -1.98 -18.37
N SER A 97 16.92 -0.94 -18.49
CA SER A 97 15.46 -1.12 -18.52
C SER A 97 14.87 -1.19 -19.94
N SER A 98 15.55 -0.69 -20.98
CA SER A 98 15.02 -0.70 -22.34
C SER A 98 15.10 -2.09 -23.00
N ASP A 99 16.19 -2.81 -22.80
CA ASP A 99 16.49 -4.01 -23.59
C ASP A 99 15.81 -5.28 -23.03
N PHE A 100 15.26 -5.20 -21.82
CA PHE A 100 14.58 -6.32 -21.16
C PHE A 100 13.16 -6.57 -21.69
N TYR A 101 12.52 -5.57 -22.29
CA TYR A 101 11.16 -5.71 -22.85
C TYR A 101 11.14 -6.52 -24.16
N ASP A 102 12.29 -6.69 -24.82
CA ASP A 102 12.40 -7.40 -26.11
C ASP A 102 12.54 -8.93 -25.97
N LEU A 103 12.76 -9.46 -24.75
CA LEU A 103 12.99 -10.90 -24.50
C LEU A 103 11.84 -11.63 -23.83
N LEU A 104 10.78 -10.93 -23.42
CA LEU A 104 9.54 -11.59 -23.03
C LEU A 104 8.94 -12.20 -24.31
N PRO A 105 8.48 -13.47 -24.30
CA PRO A 105 7.70 -13.99 -25.43
C PRO A 105 6.61 -12.98 -25.69
N ASP A 106 6.42 -12.61 -26.97
CA ASP A 106 5.48 -11.60 -27.48
C ASP A 106 4.06 -11.96 -27.00
N LEU A 107 3.80 -11.72 -25.71
CA LEU A 107 2.52 -11.44 -25.12
C LEU A 107 2.16 -10.16 -25.83
N LYS A 108 1.63 -10.32 -27.05
CA LYS A 108 0.98 -9.28 -27.81
C LYS A 108 -0.04 -8.72 -26.87
N ARG A 109 0.36 -7.72 -26.10
CA ARG A 109 -0.54 -6.80 -25.43
C ARG A 109 -1.50 -6.46 -26.55
N PRO A 110 -2.81 -6.68 -26.41
CA PRO A 110 -3.72 -6.28 -27.46
C PRO A 110 -3.40 -4.82 -27.76
N VAL A 111 -2.72 -4.58 -28.88
CA VAL A 111 -2.37 -3.25 -29.34
C VAL A 111 -3.70 -2.76 -29.87
N VAL A 112 -4.54 -2.28 -28.97
CA VAL A 112 -5.63 -1.41 -29.35
C VAL A 112 -4.92 -0.24 -30.00
N PRO A 113 -5.09 0.00 -31.31
CA PRO A 113 -4.44 1.12 -31.96
C PRO A 113 -4.93 2.38 -31.24
N LEU A 114 -4.06 2.93 -30.39
CA LEU A 114 -4.17 4.25 -29.76
C LEU A 114 -3.98 5.31 -30.86
N ASN A 115 -4.77 5.23 -31.91
CA ASN A 115 -4.81 6.23 -32.94
C ASN A 115 -5.46 7.47 -32.34
N LYS A 116 -4.62 8.44 -31.98
CA LYS A 116 -4.95 9.85 -31.72
C LYS A 116 -5.72 10.18 -30.43
N LEU A 117 -5.25 9.70 -29.29
CA LEU A 117 -5.43 10.45 -28.03
C LEU A 117 -4.08 11.02 -27.61
N SER A 118 -3.54 11.95 -28.40
CA SER A 118 -2.51 12.86 -27.89
C SER A 118 -3.21 13.84 -26.93
N TYR A 119 -3.54 13.38 -25.73
CA TYR A 119 -3.76 14.29 -24.61
C TYR A 119 -2.38 14.83 -24.23
N SER A 120 -1.93 15.84 -24.98
CA SER A 120 -0.97 16.81 -24.47
C SER A 120 -1.73 17.63 -23.43
N GLU A 121 -1.97 17.06 -22.24
CA GLU A 121 -2.30 17.85 -21.05
C GLU A 121 -1.00 18.58 -20.70
N ASP A 122 -0.77 19.69 -21.40
CA ASP A 122 0.26 20.65 -21.01
C ASP A 122 -0.23 21.29 -19.70
N ASP A 123 0.14 20.67 -18.58
CA ASP A 123 -0.19 21.07 -17.20
C ASP A 123 0.35 22.48 -16.84
N THR A 124 0.89 23.23 -17.81
CA THR A 124 1.47 24.56 -17.64
C THR A 124 0.45 25.70 -17.59
N ILE A 125 -0.83 25.44 -17.89
CA ILE A 125 -1.87 26.46 -17.72
C ILE A 125 -2.30 26.49 -16.25
N SER A 126 -1.61 27.34 -15.48
CA SER A 126 -2.00 27.68 -14.11
C SER A 126 -3.32 28.46 -14.12
N THR A 127 -4.44 27.74 -14.13
CA THR A 127 -5.73 28.30 -13.75
C THR A 127 -5.90 28.13 -12.24
N ASP A 128 -6.18 29.21 -11.51
CA ASP A 128 -6.46 29.18 -10.06
C ASP A 128 -7.65 28.28 -9.66
N LYS A 129 -8.41 27.76 -10.63
CA LYS A 129 -9.55 26.87 -10.41
C LYS A 129 -9.21 25.45 -10.85
N PRO A 130 -9.46 24.44 -10.00
CA PRO A 130 -9.27 23.05 -10.38
C PRO A 130 -10.25 22.65 -11.49
N ILE A 131 -9.74 21.90 -12.46
CA ILE A 131 -10.50 21.36 -13.58
C ILE A 131 -11.39 20.24 -13.03
N CYS A 132 -12.70 20.39 -13.23
CA CYS A 132 -13.66 19.38 -12.80
C CYS A 132 -13.52 18.11 -13.64
N PRO A 133 -13.63 16.92 -13.02
CA PRO A 133 -13.51 15.66 -13.73
C PRO A 133 -14.63 15.53 -14.77
N THR A 134 -14.25 15.10 -15.97
CA THR A 134 -15.17 14.66 -17.00
C THR A 134 -15.17 13.13 -17.08
N TRP A 135 -16.28 12.56 -17.53
CA TRP A 135 -16.32 11.13 -17.81
C TRP A 135 -15.39 10.81 -18.98
N THR A 136 -14.37 10.01 -18.71
CA THR A 136 -13.54 9.36 -19.72
C THR A 136 -13.25 7.94 -19.25
N ALA A 137 -12.94 7.04 -20.17
CA ALA A 137 -12.51 5.71 -19.80
C ALA A 137 -11.29 5.77 -18.88
N TYR A 138 -11.24 4.91 -17.87
CA TYR A 138 -10.10 4.79 -16.97
C TYR A 138 -8.98 4.01 -17.69
N ASP A 139 -7.92 4.72 -18.08
CA ASP A 139 -6.71 4.10 -18.61
C ASP A 139 -5.68 3.98 -17.50
N VAL A 140 -5.34 2.74 -17.15
CA VAL A 140 -4.47 2.48 -16.00
C VAL A 140 -3.04 2.91 -16.26
N ASN A 141 -2.54 2.75 -17.49
CA ASN A 141 -1.17 3.14 -17.83
C ASN A 141 -1.02 4.66 -17.76
N THR A 142 -2.03 5.39 -18.25
CA THR A 142 -2.07 6.84 -18.16
C THR A 142 -2.07 7.30 -16.71
N GLN A 143 -2.90 6.71 -15.85
CA GLN A 143 -2.96 7.08 -14.43
C GLN A 143 -1.70 6.69 -13.66
N ALA A 144 -1.07 5.56 -13.98
CA ALA A 144 0.20 5.15 -13.40
C ALA A 144 1.35 6.12 -13.74
N ALA A 145 1.32 6.70 -14.95
CA ALA A 145 2.34 7.64 -15.42
C ALA A 145 2.21 9.06 -14.83
N LYS A 146 1.01 9.48 -14.37
CA LYS A 146 0.81 10.82 -13.79
C LYS A 146 1.62 11.02 -12.52
N ASP A 147 2.34 12.13 -12.40
CA ASP A 147 3.07 12.46 -11.18
C ASP A 147 2.51 13.72 -10.52
N PHE A 148 2.29 13.61 -9.21
CA PHE A 148 1.75 14.63 -8.31
C PHE A 148 2.62 14.74 -7.05
N SER A 149 3.90 14.36 -7.16
CA SER A 149 4.88 14.30 -6.07
C SER A 149 5.10 15.65 -5.39
N ASP A 150 4.78 16.75 -6.08
CA ASP A 150 4.85 18.13 -5.61
C ASP A 150 3.68 18.54 -4.69
N ASN A 151 2.70 17.66 -4.48
CA ASN A 151 1.51 17.90 -3.67
C ASN A 151 1.13 16.69 -2.80
N CYS A 152 2.14 16.10 -2.16
CA CYS A 152 1.95 15.00 -1.23
C CYS A 152 1.78 15.48 0.21
N ARG A 153 0.97 14.76 0.99
CA ARG A 153 0.89 14.89 2.45
C ARG A 153 0.91 13.52 3.12
N ASP A 154 1.46 13.46 4.33
CA ASP A 154 1.40 12.25 5.15
C ASP A 154 -0.06 11.94 5.53
N VAL A 155 -0.40 10.65 5.53
CA VAL A 155 -1.70 10.13 5.93
C VAL A 155 -1.53 9.29 7.19
N PRO A 156 -2.42 9.41 8.20
CA PRO A 156 -2.36 8.55 9.37
C PRO A 156 -2.53 7.08 8.97
N VAL A 157 -1.68 6.23 9.54
CA VAL A 157 -1.72 4.78 9.39
C VAL A 157 -2.39 4.19 10.63
N ALA A 158 -3.12 3.09 10.47
CA ALA A 158 -3.73 2.35 11.57
C ALA A 158 -2.63 1.86 12.54
N PRO A 159 -2.90 1.80 13.86
CA PRO A 159 -1.88 1.43 14.85
C PRO A 159 -1.20 0.08 14.58
N SER A 160 -1.91 -0.88 13.99
CA SER A 160 -1.37 -2.20 13.63
C SER A 160 -0.33 -2.18 12.51
N TYR A 161 -0.26 -1.09 11.74
CA TYR A 161 0.64 -0.94 10.59
C TYR A 161 1.61 0.24 10.72
N GLU A 162 1.52 1.01 11.80
CA GLU A 162 2.33 2.21 12.00
C GLU A 162 3.84 1.92 11.99
N SER A 163 4.27 0.73 12.44
CA SER A 163 5.67 0.30 12.38
C SER A 163 6.09 -0.26 11.02
N MET A 164 5.15 -0.68 10.19
CA MET A 164 5.42 -1.39 8.94
C MET A 164 5.44 -0.48 7.72
N PHE A 165 4.52 0.49 7.66
CA PHE A 165 4.33 1.34 6.48
C PHE A 165 4.31 2.83 6.82
N SER A 166 4.80 3.65 5.90
CA SER A 166 4.42 5.06 5.71
C SER A 166 3.47 5.17 4.52
N VAL A 167 2.51 6.09 4.62
CA VAL A 167 1.54 6.35 3.54
C VAL A 167 1.47 7.84 3.28
N ASN A 168 1.68 8.23 2.03
CA ASN A 168 1.50 9.59 1.53
C ASN A 168 0.34 9.63 0.54
N LEU A 169 -0.41 10.72 0.56
CA LEU A 169 -1.46 11.02 -0.41
C LEU A 169 -1.00 12.19 -1.27
N CYS A 170 -0.82 11.92 -2.57
CA CYS A 170 -0.36 12.88 -3.57
C CYS A 170 -1.51 13.19 -4.53
N GLU A 171 -1.96 14.45 -4.54
CA GLU A 171 -3.16 14.84 -5.27
C GLU A 171 -2.84 15.84 -6.37
N SER A 172 -3.52 15.76 -7.51
CA SER A 172 -3.34 16.77 -8.55
C SER A 172 -3.84 18.14 -8.07
N LYS A 173 -3.04 19.19 -8.28
CA LYS A 173 -3.46 20.58 -8.07
C LYS A 173 -4.41 21.07 -9.17
N THR A 174 -4.25 20.55 -10.38
CA THR A 174 -4.99 20.98 -11.58
C THR A 174 -6.23 20.14 -11.83
N HIS A 175 -6.16 18.81 -11.63
CA HIS A 175 -7.22 17.88 -11.97
C HIS A 175 -7.93 17.34 -10.72
N CYS A 176 -9.14 17.82 -10.49
CA CYS A 176 -9.85 17.45 -9.28
C CYS A 176 -10.25 15.97 -9.30
N GLY A 177 -10.13 15.30 -8.15
CA GLY A 177 -10.47 13.88 -8.00
C GLY A 177 -9.42 12.92 -8.55
N GLN A 178 -8.23 13.39 -8.91
CA GLN A 178 -7.11 12.57 -9.35
C GLN A 178 -5.97 12.63 -8.34
N GLY A 179 -5.35 11.48 -8.08
CA GLY A 179 -4.24 11.37 -7.15
C GLY A 179 -3.68 9.96 -7.09
N TYR A 180 -2.75 9.74 -6.17
CA TYR A 180 -2.28 8.42 -5.81
C TYR A 180 -1.90 8.34 -4.34
N PHE A 181 -1.97 7.13 -3.79
CA PHE A 181 -1.32 6.80 -2.52
C PHE A 181 0.07 6.26 -2.81
N LEU A 182 1.07 6.79 -2.12
CA LEU A 182 2.42 6.26 -2.08
C LEU A 182 2.56 5.50 -0.77
N ILE A 183 2.86 4.20 -0.86
CA ILE A 183 3.03 3.32 0.30
C ILE A 183 4.49 2.88 0.30
N GLU A 184 5.17 3.09 1.42
CA GLU A 184 6.56 2.70 1.59
C GLU A 184 6.70 1.82 2.83
N ARG A 185 7.44 0.71 2.74
CA ARG A 185 7.81 -0.07 3.93
C ARG A 185 8.87 0.68 4.72
N LYS A 186 8.68 0.74 6.04
CA LYS A 186 9.66 1.35 6.96
C LYS A 186 10.88 0.46 7.19
N ASP A 187 10.69 -0.86 7.26
CA ASP A 187 11.80 -1.82 7.34
C ASP A 187 12.23 -2.23 5.93
N LEU A 188 13.16 -1.44 5.37
CA LEU A 188 13.73 -1.70 4.06
C LEU A 188 14.55 -3.00 4.07
N TYR A 189 15.22 -3.34 5.18
CA TYR A 189 16.07 -4.53 5.24
C TYR A 189 15.23 -5.81 5.14
N GLU A 190 14.18 -5.92 5.95
CA GLU A 190 13.25 -7.04 5.88
C GLU A 190 12.64 -7.17 4.49
N CYS A 191 12.20 -6.04 3.92
CA CYS A 191 11.66 -6.01 2.57
C CYS A 191 12.66 -6.52 1.53
N TYR A 192 13.92 -6.08 1.53
CA TYR A 192 14.94 -6.55 0.59
C TYR A 192 15.24 -8.05 0.74
N GLU A 193 15.19 -8.59 1.95
CA GLU A 193 15.35 -10.03 2.16
C GLU A 193 14.23 -10.85 1.50
N GLU A 194 13.01 -10.31 1.40
CA GLU A 194 11.90 -10.95 0.69
C GLU A 194 12.17 -11.08 -0.82
N PHE A 195 12.91 -10.14 -1.43
CA PHE A 195 13.30 -10.22 -2.85
C PHE A 195 14.30 -11.34 -3.16
N ASN A 196 14.98 -11.88 -2.16
CA ASN A 196 15.93 -13.00 -2.33
C ASN A 196 15.23 -14.35 -2.56
N GLN A 197 13.90 -14.41 -2.42
CA GLN A 197 13.14 -15.65 -2.59
C GLN A 197 12.97 -16.01 -4.06
N LEU A 198 12.93 -17.32 -4.36
CA LEU A 198 12.55 -17.80 -5.69
C LEU A 198 11.03 -17.88 -5.76
N LEU A 199 10.42 -17.15 -6.69
CA LEU A 199 8.96 -17.03 -6.86
C LEU A 199 8.44 -17.91 -7.98
N SER A 200 9.24 -18.11 -9.03
CA SER A 200 8.90 -18.97 -10.17
C SER A 200 10.11 -19.79 -10.59
N HIS A 201 9.88 -20.97 -11.15
CA HIS A 201 10.91 -21.75 -11.81
C HIS A 201 11.38 -21.14 -13.13
N ASN A 202 10.60 -20.20 -13.70
CA ASN A 202 10.98 -19.42 -14.86
C ASN A 202 11.68 -18.13 -14.42
N GLU A 203 12.99 -18.02 -14.69
CA GLU A 203 13.81 -16.87 -14.29
C GLU A 203 13.30 -15.53 -14.84
N GLN A 204 12.73 -15.50 -16.06
CA GLN A 204 12.18 -14.27 -16.64
C GLN A 204 10.92 -13.82 -15.89
N LEU A 205 10.05 -14.78 -15.52
CA LEU A 205 8.85 -14.49 -14.75
C LEU A 205 9.21 -14.06 -13.33
N ASP A 206 10.15 -14.75 -12.68
CA ASP A 206 10.66 -14.38 -11.33
C ASP A 206 11.17 -12.93 -11.31
N ALA A 207 12.02 -12.57 -12.27
CA ALA A 207 12.53 -11.21 -12.41
C ALA A 207 11.41 -10.19 -12.69
N TYR A 208 10.44 -10.53 -13.55
CA TYR A 208 9.29 -9.68 -13.84
C TYR A 208 8.43 -9.41 -12.59
N LEU A 209 8.10 -10.45 -11.83
CA LEU A 209 7.29 -10.37 -10.62
C LEU A 209 7.97 -9.51 -9.56
N LYS A 210 9.27 -9.72 -9.33
CA LYS A 210 10.07 -8.89 -8.42
C LYS A 210 10.17 -7.44 -8.86
N LYS A 211 10.32 -7.19 -10.17
CA LYS A 211 10.49 -5.81 -10.68
C LYS A 211 9.19 -4.99 -10.65
N ASN A 212 8.04 -5.62 -10.93
CA ASN A 212 6.81 -4.88 -11.22
C ASN A 212 5.72 -5.01 -10.14
N ILE A 213 5.73 -6.10 -9.35
CA ILE A 213 4.67 -6.39 -8.37
C ILE A 213 5.16 -6.09 -6.95
N GLY A 214 6.35 -6.58 -6.61
CA GLY A 214 6.92 -6.46 -5.27
C GLY A 214 6.30 -7.46 -4.28
N PRO A 215 6.83 -7.54 -3.05
CA PRO A 215 6.43 -8.55 -2.09
C PRO A 215 5.03 -8.35 -1.50
N ASP A 216 4.50 -7.12 -1.54
CA ASP A 216 3.20 -6.79 -0.95
C ASP A 216 2.13 -6.58 -2.02
N ALA A 217 0.89 -6.88 -1.64
CA ALA A 217 -0.28 -6.67 -2.47
C ALA A 217 -1.33 -5.85 -1.75
N PHE A 218 -1.94 -4.89 -2.45
CA PHE A 218 -2.85 -3.91 -1.84
C PHE A 218 -4.20 -3.85 -2.56
N HIS A 219 -5.26 -3.51 -1.83
CA HIS A 219 -6.56 -3.18 -2.42
C HIS A 219 -7.03 -1.83 -1.92
N MET A 220 -7.60 -1.03 -2.82
CA MET A 220 -8.15 0.27 -2.50
C MET A 220 -9.64 0.31 -2.84
N ILE A 221 -10.46 0.64 -1.85
CA ILE A 221 -11.92 0.65 -1.97
C ILE A 221 -12.44 2.02 -1.56
N PHE A 222 -13.15 2.68 -2.49
CA PHE A 222 -13.84 3.93 -2.23
C PHE A 222 -15.34 3.69 -2.02
N SER A 223 -15.88 4.25 -0.93
CA SER A 223 -17.31 4.24 -0.61
C SER A 223 -17.83 5.67 -0.56
N GLY A 224 -18.68 6.06 -1.51
CA GLY A 224 -19.20 7.43 -1.59
C GLY A 224 -20.16 7.63 -2.77
N PRO A 225 -20.22 8.87 -3.32
CA PRO A 225 -21.02 9.23 -4.52
C PRO A 225 -20.73 8.39 -5.77
N GLU A 226 -19.55 7.78 -5.82
CA GLU A 226 -19.15 6.79 -6.79
C GLU A 226 -18.61 5.57 -6.03
N ARG A 227 -18.96 4.36 -6.49
CA ARG A 227 -18.28 3.16 -6.03
C ARG A 227 -17.22 2.81 -7.05
N ALA A 228 -15.97 3.08 -6.70
CA ALA A 228 -14.81 2.71 -7.48
C ALA A 228 -13.91 1.79 -6.66
N ALA A 229 -13.44 0.73 -7.28
CA ALA A 229 -12.42 -0.15 -6.74
C ALA A 229 -11.26 -0.17 -7.75
N PRO A 230 -10.39 0.85 -7.77
CA PRO A 230 -9.18 0.79 -8.57
C PRO A 230 -8.35 -0.40 -8.08
N THR A 231 -8.13 -1.36 -8.97
CA THR A 231 -7.55 -2.67 -8.63
C THR A 231 -6.04 -2.74 -8.78
N MET A 232 -5.39 -1.68 -9.29
CA MET A 232 -4.01 -1.80 -9.76
C MET A 232 -3.10 -0.88 -8.96
N TRP A 233 -2.15 -1.49 -8.24
CA TRP A 233 -0.97 -0.84 -7.70
C TRP A 233 0.21 -1.15 -8.61
N HIS A 234 1.21 -0.27 -8.58
CA HIS A 234 2.46 -0.47 -9.28
C HIS A 234 3.62 -0.24 -8.33
N GLN A 235 4.62 -1.11 -8.42
CA GLN A 235 5.87 -0.91 -7.72
C GLN A 235 6.70 0.17 -8.44
N LEU A 236 7.14 1.20 -7.69
CA LEU A 236 8.05 2.23 -8.23
C LEU A 236 9.51 1.85 -8.00
N SER A 237 9.80 1.33 -6.82
CA SER A 237 11.10 0.81 -6.43
C SER A 237 10.89 -0.37 -5.48
N PRO A 238 11.94 -1.14 -5.12
CA PRO A 238 11.83 -2.07 -4.00
C PRO A 238 11.17 -1.38 -2.81
N CYS A 239 10.11 -1.99 -2.28
CA CYS A 239 9.42 -1.55 -1.07
C CYS A 239 8.59 -0.25 -1.17
N ILE A 240 8.47 0.35 -2.36
CA ILE A 240 7.66 1.55 -2.59
C ILE A 240 6.62 1.29 -3.67
N TYR A 241 5.37 1.54 -3.33
CA TYR A 241 4.20 1.23 -4.15
C TYR A 241 3.37 2.48 -4.42
N LYS A 242 2.83 2.57 -5.63
CA LYS A 242 1.95 3.64 -6.07
C LYS A 242 0.58 3.09 -6.42
N LEU A 243 -0.45 3.67 -5.81
CA LEU A 243 -1.85 3.30 -6.00
C LEU A 243 -2.62 4.49 -6.56
N PRO A 244 -2.70 4.62 -7.91
CA PRO A 244 -3.44 5.71 -8.52
C PRO A 244 -4.94 5.56 -8.32
N TYR A 245 -5.63 6.69 -8.23
CA TYR A 245 -7.08 6.77 -8.24
C TYR A 245 -7.58 7.94 -9.10
N ARG A 246 -8.78 7.77 -9.62
CA ARG A 246 -9.54 8.81 -10.30
C ARG A 246 -11.02 8.66 -9.93
N LEU A 247 -11.58 9.72 -9.36
CA LEU A 247 -12.99 9.80 -8.95
C LEU A 247 -13.66 10.90 -9.76
N THR A 248 -14.80 10.57 -10.37
CA THR A 248 -15.53 11.49 -11.26
C THR A 248 -16.62 12.26 -10.55
N ASN A 249 -17.25 11.68 -9.53
CA ASN A 249 -18.29 12.35 -8.77
C ASN A 249 -17.73 13.13 -7.59
N SER A 250 -18.18 14.39 -7.45
CA SER A 250 -17.92 15.21 -6.28
C SER A 250 -18.61 14.67 -5.03
N GLY A 251 -17.97 14.85 -3.88
CA GLY A 251 -18.52 14.58 -2.55
C GLY A 251 -17.52 13.90 -1.62
N THR A 252 -17.99 13.44 -0.48
CA THR A 252 -17.15 12.79 0.53
C THR A 252 -17.11 11.29 0.31
N TYR A 253 -15.90 10.74 0.30
CA TYR A 253 -15.64 9.31 0.20
C TYR A 253 -15.03 8.81 1.50
N THR A 254 -15.46 7.63 1.93
CA THR A 254 -14.72 6.81 2.90
C THR A 254 -13.80 5.88 2.12
N LEU A 255 -12.53 5.84 2.50
CA LEU A 255 -11.53 5.03 1.82
C LEU A 255 -11.06 3.91 2.75
N ASN A 256 -10.97 2.70 2.19
CA ASN A 256 -10.33 1.57 2.83
C ASN A 256 -9.16 1.09 1.96
N LEU A 257 -7.95 1.22 2.48
CA LEU A 257 -6.73 0.70 1.89
C LEU A 257 -6.33 -0.57 2.66
N ILE A 258 -6.33 -1.71 1.98
CA ILE A 258 -6.20 -3.03 2.58
C ILE A 258 -4.88 -3.64 2.14
N HIS A 259 -4.10 -4.11 3.10
CA HIS A 259 -2.97 -4.99 2.86
C HIS A 259 -3.49 -6.43 2.68
N SER A 260 -3.39 -6.94 1.46
CA SER A 260 -3.99 -8.22 1.10
C SER A 260 -3.04 -9.40 1.27
N HIS A 261 -1.77 -9.25 0.90
CA HIS A 261 -0.77 -10.32 0.96
C HIS A 261 0.62 -9.73 1.21
N THR A 262 1.46 -10.48 1.91
CA THR A 262 2.87 -10.15 2.18
C THR A 262 3.80 -11.15 1.51
N ASN A 263 5.09 -10.81 1.41
CA ASN A 263 6.17 -11.72 1.07
C ASN A 263 5.89 -12.58 -0.18
N PHE A 264 5.40 -11.92 -1.24
CA PHE A 264 5.00 -12.54 -2.52
C PHE A 264 3.96 -13.67 -2.40
N SER A 265 3.28 -13.82 -1.26
CA SER A 265 2.41 -14.98 -1.01
C SER A 265 1.23 -15.09 -1.98
N ALA A 266 0.83 -14.00 -2.64
CA ALA A 266 -0.20 -14.01 -3.68
C ALA A 266 0.24 -14.68 -5.00
N ILE A 267 1.55 -14.71 -5.27
CA ILE A 267 2.11 -14.99 -6.61
C ILE A 267 3.32 -15.94 -6.59
N ASN A 268 3.66 -16.52 -5.43
CA ASN A 268 4.78 -17.44 -5.30
C ASN A 268 4.37 -18.86 -5.77
N GLU A 269 4.81 -19.23 -6.96
CA GLU A 269 4.54 -20.53 -7.61
C GLU A 269 5.36 -21.67 -6.99
N VAL A 270 6.49 -21.36 -6.36
CA VAL A 270 7.40 -22.35 -5.77
C VAL A 270 6.97 -22.71 -4.34
N ALA A 271 6.25 -21.83 -3.67
CA ALA A 271 5.71 -22.09 -2.34
C ALA A 271 4.62 -23.17 -2.40
N ASN A 272 4.83 -24.28 -1.68
CA ASN A 272 3.81 -25.32 -1.50
C ASN A 272 2.77 -24.93 -0.44
N LYS A 273 2.23 -23.71 -0.53
CA LYS A 273 1.21 -23.17 0.37
C LYS A 273 0.23 -22.33 -0.42
N TYR A 274 -1.07 -22.56 -0.20
CA TYR A 274 -2.09 -21.71 -0.78
C TYR A 274 -1.98 -20.25 -0.28
N PRO A 275 -2.21 -19.26 -1.15
CA PRO A 275 -2.25 -17.86 -0.74
C PRO A 275 -3.32 -17.67 0.34
N SER A 276 -2.95 -17.02 1.44
CA SER A 276 -3.87 -16.71 2.54
C SER A 276 -3.93 -15.19 2.67
N PRO A 277 -5.07 -14.56 2.37
CA PRO A 277 -5.18 -13.11 2.41
C PRO A 277 -5.22 -12.60 3.85
N LEU A 278 -4.49 -11.52 4.14
CA LEU A 278 -4.46 -10.86 5.45
C LEU A 278 -5.68 -9.96 5.70
N VAL A 279 -6.24 -9.38 4.63
CA VAL A 279 -7.41 -8.46 4.63
C VAL A 279 -7.40 -7.46 5.79
N THR A 280 -6.25 -6.83 6.06
CA THR A 280 -6.10 -5.92 7.20
C THR A 280 -6.00 -4.47 6.70
N PRO A 281 -6.80 -3.52 7.25
CA PRO A 281 -6.77 -2.13 6.82
C PRO A 281 -5.48 -1.42 7.27
N ILE A 282 -4.84 -0.72 6.34
CA ILE A 282 -3.66 0.13 6.58
C ILE A 282 -4.10 1.50 7.11
N LEU A 283 -5.21 2.04 6.62
CA LEU A 283 -5.73 3.33 7.05
C LEU A 283 -6.73 3.18 8.21
N PRO A 284 -6.94 4.23 9.03
CA PRO A 284 -8.04 4.26 9.99
C PRO A 284 -9.40 3.98 9.33
N THR A 285 -10.30 3.29 10.02
CA THR A 285 -11.60 2.82 9.47
C THR A 285 -12.53 3.95 9.02
N ASN A 286 -12.32 5.17 9.51
CA ASN A 286 -13.08 6.37 9.20
C ASN A 286 -12.26 7.38 8.39
N PHE A 287 -11.20 6.95 7.70
CA PHE A 287 -10.45 7.85 6.82
C PHE A 287 -11.33 8.31 5.66
N THR A 288 -11.43 9.63 5.50
CA THR A 288 -12.30 10.26 4.50
C THR A 288 -11.52 11.19 3.59
N LEU A 289 -12.00 11.29 2.35
CA LEU A 289 -11.46 12.17 1.32
C LEU A 289 -12.61 13.01 0.74
N SER A 290 -12.43 14.32 0.69
CA SER A 290 -13.41 15.25 0.12
C SER A 290 -13.00 15.59 -1.31
N ILE A 291 -13.83 15.18 -2.27
CA ILE A 291 -13.56 15.35 -3.70
C ILE A 291 -14.41 16.50 -4.23
N CYS A 292 -13.75 17.60 -4.61
CA CYS A 292 -14.29 18.61 -5.52
C CYS A 292 -15.71 19.11 -5.18
N PRO A 293 -15.98 19.65 -3.97
CA PRO A 293 -17.33 20.03 -3.57
C PRO A 293 -17.98 21.09 -4.48
N THR A 294 -17.18 21.81 -5.27
CA THR A 294 -17.63 22.82 -6.23
C THR A 294 -17.93 22.28 -7.62
N CYS A 295 -17.59 21.02 -7.91
CA CYS A 295 -17.80 20.42 -9.23
C CYS A 295 -19.21 19.84 -9.35
N PRO A 296 -19.78 19.81 -10.57
CA PRO A 296 -21.06 19.17 -10.79
C PRO A 296 -20.95 17.65 -10.60
N VAL A 297 -21.99 17.05 -10.03
CA VAL A 297 -22.12 15.59 -9.97
C VAL A 297 -22.38 15.07 -11.38
N PHE A 298 -21.64 14.05 -11.80
CA PHE A 298 -21.85 13.41 -13.08
C PHE A 298 -22.95 12.35 -12.98
N THR A 299 -23.99 12.53 -13.78
CA THR A 299 -25.02 11.51 -13.99
C THR A 299 -24.90 11.00 -15.43
N PRO A 300 -24.68 9.69 -15.67
CA PRO A 300 -24.65 9.15 -17.01
C PRO A 300 -25.95 9.48 -17.77
N LYS A 301 -25.83 9.82 -19.06
CA LYS A 301 -27.01 10.15 -19.89
C LYS A 301 -28.06 9.04 -19.91
N SER A 302 -27.61 7.78 -19.86
CA SER A 302 -28.48 6.60 -19.78
C SER A 302 -29.34 6.59 -18.50
N VAL A 303 -28.83 7.11 -17.40
CA VAL A 303 -29.57 7.21 -16.13
C VAL A 303 -30.53 8.39 -16.17
N THR A 304 -30.13 9.54 -16.74
CA THR A 304 -31.04 10.68 -16.88
C THR A 304 -32.24 10.40 -17.80
N SER A 305 -32.12 9.46 -18.74
CA SER A 305 -33.25 9.03 -19.57
C SER A 305 -34.16 8.00 -18.91
N LEU A 306 -33.73 7.41 -17.80
CA LEU A 306 -34.55 6.51 -17.01
C LEU A 306 -35.32 7.38 -16.01
N ASP A 307 -36.64 7.40 -16.11
CA ASP A 307 -37.54 8.05 -15.14
C ASP A 307 -37.61 7.22 -13.85
N LEU A 308 -36.42 6.95 -13.29
CA LEU A 308 -36.26 6.26 -12.02
C LEU A 308 -36.31 7.32 -10.94
N PRO A 309 -37.06 7.09 -9.85
CA PRO A 309 -37.01 7.97 -8.70
C PRO A 309 -35.57 7.98 -8.18
N LEU A 310 -34.84 9.06 -8.46
CA LEU A 310 -33.51 9.28 -7.92
C LEU A 310 -33.65 9.25 -6.39
N CYS A 311 -32.88 8.38 -5.73
CA CYS A 311 -32.85 8.36 -4.27
C CYS A 311 -32.58 9.81 -3.81
N PRO A 312 -33.47 10.43 -3.03
CA PRO A 312 -33.28 11.81 -2.63
C PRO A 312 -31.92 11.90 -1.94
N ALA A 313 -31.06 12.80 -2.46
CA ALA A 313 -29.78 13.09 -1.85
C ALA A 313 -30.07 13.35 -0.37
N THR A 314 -29.52 12.51 0.51
CA THR A 314 -29.82 12.55 1.94
C THR A 314 -29.40 13.95 2.39
N SER A 315 -30.39 14.83 2.56
CA SER A 315 -30.18 16.22 2.94
C SER A 315 -29.36 16.19 4.21
N GLN A 316 -28.19 16.82 4.20
CA GLN A 316 -27.33 16.88 5.37
C GLN A 316 -28.16 17.30 6.58
N PRO A 317 -27.96 16.66 7.76
CA PRO A 317 -28.62 17.11 8.98
C PRO A 317 -28.27 18.58 9.17
N LYS A 318 -29.26 19.46 9.04
CA LYS A 318 -29.12 20.87 9.42
C LYS A 318 -28.62 20.85 10.86
N ALA A 319 -27.40 21.35 11.07
CA ALA A 319 -26.90 21.62 12.41
C ALA A 319 -27.93 22.52 13.09
N SER A 320 -28.63 21.99 14.08
CA SER A 320 -29.51 22.75 14.96
C SER A 320 -28.61 23.63 15.82
N THR A 321 -28.50 24.90 15.43
CA THR A 321 -28.09 26.01 16.30
C THR A 321 -29.10 26.23 17.42
#